data_AF-G5K2F7-F1
#
_entry.id   AF-G5K2F7-F1
#
_cell.length_a   1.000
_cell.length_b   1.000
_cell.length_c   1.000
_cell.angle_alpha   90.00
_cell.angle_beta   90.00
_cell.angle_gamma   90.00
#
_symmetry.space_group_name_H-M   'P 1'
#
loop_
_entity.id
_entity.type
_entity.pdbx_description
1 polymer ?
#
loop_
_entity_poly.entity_id
_entity_poly.type
_entity_poly.pdbx_seq_one_letter_code
_entity_poly.pdbx_strand_id
1 'polypeptide(L)'
;MVLTKAQAKSLSILEVARSLGMEMKRNSHKEYYWKEHDSFKIDTHKNTWHWYSRGTYGDTINLVQEIRQVSYADAMNFLETGQSPEAKPMEEVRQPFRYSLSPYEQPFREARNYLKEVRGLSDETINFFLEKGVLAQARRRDRDGFTEDVLVFKYLDKSQTIVGASLQGLSPYPERYEGKGYLKQIMYQSEGIAGLNVSIGSPKRLIVAEAPIDLMSYYELHKDQLEDVRLVAMEGLKEGIVSRYAMEALQEQGVLVEDGRDYTKARDLTKTSQFLAKAAQNSTLFHDHKQDNLITLAVDNDKAGTDFIETLREKRFQSSMPDLLKERETGKWIGINIYKCKKKRIKNT
;
A
#
# COMPACT_ATOMS: atom_id res chain seq x y z
N MET A 1 -40.65 3.60 13.83
CA MET A 1 -39.65 3.01 14.74
C MET A 1 -38.30 3.25 14.10
N VAL A 2 -37.33 3.81 14.82
CA VAL A 2 -36.00 4.10 14.28
C VAL A 2 -35.28 2.79 13.94
N LEU A 3 -34.71 2.70 12.74
CA LEU A 3 -33.99 1.50 12.30
C LEU A 3 -32.73 1.30 13.15
N THR A 4 -32.65 0.17 13.87
CA THR A 4 -31.44 -0.14 14.66
C THR A 4 -30.32 -0.68 13.78
N LYS A 5 -29.07 -0.55 14.23
CA LYS A 5 -27.89 -1.11 13.54
C LYS A 5 -28.01 -2.61 13.24
N ALA A 6 -28.55 -3.39 14.18
CA ALA A 6 -28.73 -4.83 14.00
C ALA A 6 -29.76 -5.13 12.90
N GLN A 7 -30.87 -4.38 12.89
CA GLN A 7 -31.89 -4.49 11.85
C GLN A 7 -31.34 -4.07 10.48
N ALA A 8 -30.60 -2.96 10.41
CA ALA A 8 -29.96 -2.49 9.19
C ALA A 8 -29.03 -3.56 8.58
N LYS A 9 -28.17 -4.18 9.40
CA LYS A 9 -27.28 -5.28 8.99
C LYS A 9 -28.01 -6.55 8.55
N SER A 10 -29.23 -6.77 9.03
CA SER A 10 -30.05 -7.93 8.69
C SER A 10 -30.86 -7.76 7.40
N LEU A 11 -30.93 -6.54 6.85
CA LEU A 11 -31.57 -6.29 5.56
C LEU A 11 -30.90 -7.12 4.46
N SER A 12 -31.67 -7.56 3.47
CA SER A 12 -31.10 -8.29 2.34
C SER A 12 -30.13 -7.41 1.56
N ILE A 13 -28.85 -7.77 1.61
CA ILE A 13 -27.79 -7.01 0.93
C ILE A 13 -27.99 -6.95 -0.59
N LEU A 14 -28.60 -7.99 -1.17
CA LEU A 14 -28.91 -8.02 -2.60
C LEU A 14 -30.00 -7.02 -2.97
N GLU A 15 -31.03 -6.87 -2.12
CA GLU A 15 -32.08 -5.87 -2.36
C GLU A 15 -31.57 -4.46 -2.10
N VAL A 16 -30.70 -4.26 -1.10
CA VAL A 16 -30.02 -2.98 -0.88
C VAL A 16 -29.18 -2.60 -2.10
N ALA A 17 -28.39 -3.52 -2.64
CA ALA A 17 -27.60 -3.29 -3.86
C ALA A 17 -28.48 -2.87 -5.06
N ARG A 18 -29.62 -3.54 -5.26
CA ARG A 18 -30.57 -3.18 -6.33
C ARG A 18 -31.20 -1.80 -6.09
N SER A 19 -31.54 -1.45 -4.85
CA SER A 19 -32.06 -0.12 -4.51
C SER A 19 -31.04 1.00 -4.77
N LEU A 20 -29.74 0.65 -4.75
CA LEU A 20 -28.65 1.54 -5.13
C LEU A 20 -28.47 1.67 -6.65
N GLY A 21 -29.29 0.98 -7.45
CA GLY A 21 -29.22 0.96 -8.91
C GLY A 21 -28.17 0.00 -9.47
N MET A 22 -27.63 -0.91 -8.65
CA MET A 22 -26.60 -1.85 -9.09
C MET A 22 -27.23 -3.01 -9.87
N GLU A 23 -26.82 -3.20 -11.13
CA GLU A 23 -27.24 -4.36 -11.93
C GLU A 23 -26.47 -5.61 -11.49
N MET A 24 -27.06 -6.35 -10.55
CA MET A 24 -26.48 -7.57 -9.99
C MET A 24 -26.82 -8.80 -10.83
N LYS A 25 -25.79 -9.47 -11.36
CA LYS A 25 -25.91 -10.73 -12.08
C LYS A 25 -25.56 -11.91 -11.19
N ARG A 26 -26.31 -13.00 -11.34
CA ARG A 26 -26.10 -14.21 -10.56
C ARG A 26 -24.85 -14.95 -11.05
N ASN A 27 -23.95 -15.30 -10.12
CA ASN A 27 -22.82 -16.17 -10.41
C ASN A 27 -23.07 -17.61 -9.92
N SER A 28 -23.64 -17.77 -8.73
CA SER A 28 -23.95 -19.07 -8.14
C SER A 28 -25.20 -19.01 -7.26
N HIS A 29 -25.50 -20.09 -6.53
CA HIS A 29 -26.67 -20.08 -5.64
C HIS A 29 -26.59 -19.03 -4.53
N LYS A 30 -25.36 -18.70 -4.10
CA LYS A 30 -25.07 -17.79 -2.99
C LYS A 30 -24.34 -16.51 -3.39
N GLU A 31 -23.91 -16.40 -4.65
CA GLU A 31 -23.02 -15.32 -5.09
C GLU A 31 -23.60 -14.56 -6.28
N TYR A 32 -23.55 -13.23 -6.19
CA TYR A 32 -23.86 -12.29 -7.27
C TYR A 32 -22.65 -11.39 -7.53
N TYR A 33 -22.49 -10.94 -8.77
CA TYR A 33 -21.50 -9.94 -9.15
C TYR A 33 -22.18 -8.73 -9.77
N TRP A 34 -21.54 -7.56 -9.67
CA TRP A 34 -22.04 -6.35 -10.31
C TRP A 34 -21.60 -6.32 -11.77
N LYS A 35 -22.53 -6.16 -12.70
CA LYS A 35 -22.25 -6.20 -14.16
C LYS A 35 -21.16 -5.21 -14.59
N GLU A 36 -21.14 -4.01 -14.02
CA GLU A 36 -20.15 -2.96 -14.35
C GLU A 36 -18.80 -3.19 -13.68
N HIS A 37 -18.78 -3.99 -12.60
CA HIS A 37 -17.62 -4.26 -11.78
C HIS A 37 -17.59 -5.75 -11.37
N ASP A 38 -17.04 -6.58 -12.23
CA ASP A 38 -16.94 -8.05 -12.06
C ASP A 38 -16.23 -8.49 -10.77
N SER A 39 -15.27 -7.68 -10.30
CA SER A 39 -14.55 -7.84 -9.03
C SER A 39 -15.38 -7.45 -7.79
N PHE A 40 -16.59 -6.92 -7.97
CA PHE A 40 -17.53 -6.70 -6.87
C PHE A 40 -18.44 -7.90 -6.73
N LYS A 41 -18.43 -8.52 -5.55
CA LYS A 41 -19.21 -9.72 -5.26
C LYS A 41 -20.05 -9.57 -4.00
N ILE A 42 -21.26 -10.10 -4.05
CA ILE A 42 -22.17 -10.25 -2.92
C ILE A 42 -22.29 -11.73 -2.59
N ASP A 43 -22.10 -12.08 -1.31
CA ASP A 43 -22.48 -13.38 -0.75
C ASP A 43 -23.81 -13.21 -0.01
N THR A 44 -24.88 -13.76 -0.57
CA THR A 44 -26.25 -13.64 0.00
C THR A 44 -26.46 -14.52 1.21
N HIS A 45 -25.63 -15.55 1.43
CA HIS A 45 -25.70 -16.39 2.61
C HIS A 45 -25.08 -15.70 3.82
N LYS A 46 -23.94 -15.04 3.62
CA LYS A 46 -23.26 -14.25 4.66
C LYS A 46 -23.84 -12.84 4.84
N ASN A 47 -24.66 -12.40 3.88
CA ASN A 47 -25.20 -11.04 3.80
C ASN A 47 -24.11 -9.95 3.76
N THR A 48 -23.04 -10.21 3.00
CA THR A 48 -21.85 -9.35 2.92
C THR A 48 -21.42 -9.14 1.47
N TRP A 49 -20.72 -8.03 1.22
CA TRP A 49 -20.10 -7.74 -0.07
C TRP A 49 -18.59 -7.62 0.05
N HIS A 50 -17.90 -7.81 -1.08
CA HIS A 50 -16.48 -7.63 -1.22
C HIS A 50 -16.15 -7.06 -2.60
N TRP A 51 -15.34 -6.00 -2.66
CA TRP A 51 -14.82 -5.42 -3.88
C TRP A 51 -13.32 -5.71 -3.97
N TYR A 52 -12.98 -6.83 -4.61
CA TYR A 52 -11.63 -7.39 -4.59
C TYR A 52 -10.57 -6.45 -5.18
N SER A 53 -10.92 -5.68 -6.21
CA SER A 53 -10.00 -4.70 -6.82
C SER A 53 -9.73 -3.47 -5.94
N ARG A 54 -10.61 -3.16 -4.98
CA ARG A 54 -10.45 -2.04 -4.03
C ARG A 54 -10.04 -2.49 -2.63
N GLY A 55 -10.10 -3.79 -2.34
CA GLY A 55 -9.85 -4.34 -1.01
C GLY A 55 -10.88 -3.90 0.04
N THR A 56 -12.07 -3.45 -0.39
CA THR A 56 -13.16 -3.02 0.50
C THR A 56 -14.19 -4.13 0.66
N TYR A 57 -14.82 -4.20 1.83
CA TYR A 57 -15.80 -5.22 2.18
C TYR A 57 -16.72 -4.72 3.29
N GLY A 58 -17.88 -5.35 3.44
CA GLY A 58 -18.74 -5.04 4.60
C GLY A 58 -20.16 -5.58 4.51
N ASP A 59 -21.00 -5.03 5.36
CA ASP A 59 -22.44 -5.31 5.43
C ASP A 59 -23.25 -4.28 4.61
N THR A 60 -24.58 -4.32 4.77
CA THR A 60 -25.52 -3.42 4.09
C THR A 60 -25.29 -1.94 4.37
N ILE A 61 -24.82 -1.57 5.57
CA ILE A 61 -24.52 -0.19 5.91
C ILE A 61 -23.28 0.25 5.15
N ASN A 62 -22.23 -0.57 5.21
CA ASN A 62 -20.99 -0.30 4.48
C ASN A 62 -21.21 -0.24 2.97
N LEU A 63 -22.15 -1.04 2.44
CA LEU A 63 -22.52 -1.01 1.04
C LEU A 63 -23.05 0.37 0.62
N VAL A 64 -23.99 0.92 1.39
CA VAL A 64 -24.56 2.25 1.10
C VAL A 64 -23.49 3.32 1.22
N GLN A 65 -22.65 3.25 2.26
CA GLN A 65 -21.52 4.19 2.41
C GLN A 65 -20.55 4.12 1.23
N GLU A 66 -20.18 2.93 0.76
CA GLU A 66 -19.24 2.76 -0.35
C GLU A 66 -19.84 3.24 -1.67
N ILE A 67 -21.09 2.88 -1.98
CA ILE A 67 -21.69 3.16 -3.28
C ILE A 67 -22.15 4.62 -3.39
N ARG A 68 -22.67 5.20 -2.29
CA ARG A 68 -23.15 6.60 -2.26
C ARG A 68 -22.13 7.59 -1.72
N GLN A 69 -21.02 7.14 -1.14
CA GLN A 69 -19.99 7.98 -0.50
C GLN A 69 -20.58 8.89 0.60
N VAL A 70 -21.45 8.32 1.44
CA VAL A 70 -22.18 9.04 2.50
C VAL A 70 -21.77 8.62 3.91
N SER A 71 -22.15 9.43 4.90
CA SER A 71 -21.90 9.14 6.32
C SER A 71 -22.68 7.92 6.81
N TYR A 72 -22.27 7.38 7.96
CA TYR A 72 -23.01 6.30 8.62
C TYR A 72 -24.47 6.71 8.92
N ALA A 73 -24.68 7.95 9.36
CA ALA A 73 -26.02 8.46 9.69
C ALA A 73 -26.91 8.53 8.44
N ASP A 74 -26.36 9.01 7.32
CA ASP A 74 -27.07 9.07 6.05
C ASP A 74 -27.32 7.68 5.45
N ALA A 75 -26.37 6.75 5.61
CA ALA A 75 -26.54 5.36 5.21
C ALA A 75 -27.66 4.68 6.02
N MET A 76 -27.71 4.89 7.34
CA MET A 76 -28.80 4.42 8.18
C MET A 76 -30.14 5.02 7.77
N ASN A 77 -30.18 6.33 7.47
CA ASN A 77 -31.38 7.00 7.00
C ASN A 77 -31.86 6.47 5.64
N PHE A 78 -30.93 6.20 4.71
CA PHE A 78 -31.24 5.57 3.42
C PHE A 78 -31.83 4.16 3.61
N LEU A 79 -31.23 3.35 4.49
CA LEU A 79 -31.73 2.01 4.79
C LEU A 79 -33.10 2.03 5.49
N GLU A 80 -33.41 3.10 6.22
CA GLU A 80 -34.69 3.28 6.91
C GLU A 80 -35.81 3.80 6.00
N THR A 81 -35.50 4.78 5.13
CA THR A 81 -36.51 5.55 4.39
C THR A 81 -36.51 5.31 2.88
N GLY A 82 -35.45 4.72 2.34
CA GLY A 82 -35.23 4.60 0.89
C GLY A 82 -34.96 5.95 0.19
N GLN A 83 -34.90 7.06 0.93
CA GLN A 83 -34.62 8.39 0.40
C GLN A 83 -33.18 8.80 0.73
N SER A 84 -32.42 9.24 -0.27
CA SER A 84 -31.10 9.83 -0.08
C SER A 84 -31.19 11.35 -0.05
N PRO A 85 -30.53 12.03 0.91
CA PRO A 85 -30.07 13.40 0.68
C PRO A 85 -29.13 13.39 -0.53
N GLU A 86 -29.12 14.47 -1.33
CA GLU A 86 -28.10 14.65 -2.38
C GLU A 86 -26.71 14.38 -1.79
N ALA A 87 -25.93 13.53 -2.47
CA ALA A 87 -24.61 13.13 -2.04
C ALA A 87 -23.74 14.38 -1.86
N LYS A 88 -23.62 14.86 -0.63
CA LYS A 88 -22.55 15.76 -0.26
C LYS A 88 -21.27 14.94 -0.32
N PRO A 89 -20.27 15.32 -1.13
CA PRO A 89 -18.97 14.68 -1.08
C PRO A 89 -18.44 14.85 0.33
N MET A 90 -18.53 13.80 1.14
CA MET A 90 -17.88 13.80 2.44
C MET A 90 -16.41 13.57 2.15
N GLU A 91 -15.64 14.65 2.08
CA GLU A 91 -14.19 14.53 2.24
C GLU A 91 -13.97 13.98 3.65
N GLU A 92 -13.83 12.66 3.74
CA GLU A 92 -13.43 12.00 4.98
C GLU A 92 -11.99 12.45 5.28
N VAL A 93 -11.86 13.51 6.07
CA VAL A 93 -10.56 13.98 6.55
C VAL A 93 -10.01 12.86 7.43
N ARG A 94 -9.00 12.15 6.94
CA ARG A 94 -8.37 11.08 7.70
C ARG A 94 -7.70 11.67 8.92
N GLN A 95 -7.87 11.05 10.08
CA GLN A 95 -7.11 11.46 11.25
C GLN A 95 -5.63 11.14 11.05
N PRO A 96 -4.71 11.98 11.57
CA PRO A 96 -3.29 11.69 11.57
C PRO A 96 -2.99 10.34 12.23
N PHE A 97 -1.97 9.65 11.73
CA PHE A 97 -1.53 8.40 12.33
C PHE A 97 -1.07 8.60 13.77
N ARG A 98 -1.52 7.71 14.66
CA ARG A 98 -1.03 7.65 16.04
C ARG A 98 -0.32 6.33 16.28
N TYR A 99 0.98 6.41 16.58
CA TYR A 99 1.78 5.23 16.89
C TYR A 99 1.45 4.66 18.28
N SER A 100 0.43 3.80 18.33
CA SER A 100 -0.13 3.24 19.57
C SER A 100 0.76 2.20 20.26
N LEU A 101 1.82 1.71 19.60
CA LEU A 101 2.75 0.73 20.16
C LEU A 101 3.90 1.34 20.96
N SER A 102 4.09 2.67 20.94
CA SER A 102 5.18 3.34 21.67
C SER A 102 5.29 2.93 23.15
N PRO A 103 4.20 2.84 23.95
CA PRO A 103 4.28 2.41 25.35
C PRO A 103 4.62 0.93 25.55
N TYR A 104 4.56 0.14 24.49
CA TYR A 104 4.78 -1.31 24.50
C TYR A 104 6.05 -1.70 23.76
N GLU A 105 6.87 -0.73 23.37
CA GLU A 105 8.20 -0.99 22.83
C GLU A 105 9.07 -1.69 23.88
N GLN A 106 9.89 -2.63 23.40
CA GLN A 106 10.76 -3.49 24.19
C GLN A 106 12.20 -3.37 23.69
N PRO A 107 13.20 -3.83 24.49
CA PRO A 107 14.55 -4.03 23.99
C PRO A 107 14.55 -4.87 22.71
N PHE A 108 15.33 -4.44 21.71
CA PHE A 108 15.39 -5.04 20.36
C PHE A 108 16.19 -6.36 20.33
N ARG A 109 15.88 -7.31 21.21
CA ARG A 109 16.60 -8.59 21.36
C ARG A 109 16.04 -9.65 20.41
N GLU A 110 14.74 -9.93 20.51
CA GLU A 110 14.08 -10.97 19.71
C GLU A 110 14.02 -10.58 18.24
N ALA A 111 13.74 -9.30 17.95
CA ALA A 111 13.74 -8.78 16.59
C ALA A 111 15.13 -8.84 15.96
N ARG A 112 16.21 -8.57 16.72
CA ARG A 112 17.59 -8.73 16.23
C ARG A 112 17.88 -10.20 15.92
N ASN A 113 17.58 -11.10 16.84
CA ASN A 113 17.78 -12.54 16.63
C ASN A 113 17.01 -13.03 15.40
N TYR A 114 15.76 -12.61 15.22
CA TYR A 114 14.97 -12.93 14.03
C TYR A 114 15.63 -12.41 12.74
N LEU A 115 16.02 -11.13 12.69
CA LEU A 115 16.63 -10.55 11.50
C LEU A 115 17.99 -11.19 11.17
N LYS A 116 18.78 -11.53 12.19
CA LYS A 116 20.11 -12.12 12.03
C LYS A 116 20.05 -13.61 11.72
N GLU A 117 19.46 -14.41 12.61
CA GLU A 117 19.50 -15.87 12.54
C GLU A 117 18.48 -16.42 11.54
N VAL A 118 17.30 -15.79 11.41
CA VAL A 118 16.24 -16.28 10.51
C VAL A 118 16.29 -15.62 9.14
N ARG A 119 16.62 -14.32 9.08
CA ARG A 119 16.66 -13.56 7.80
C ARG A 119 18.07 -13.36 7.25
N GLY A 120 19.11 -13.71 8.00
CA GLY A 120 20.50 -13.70 7.52
C GLY A 120 21.11 -12.31 7.37
N LEU A 121 20.60 -11.31 8.09
CA LEU A 121 21.12 -9.94 8.03
C LEU A 121 22.28 -9.74 9.02
N SER A 122 23.31 -8.99 8.61
CA SER A 122 24.43 -8.65 9.48
C SER A 122 24.03 -7.66 10.59
N ASP A 123 24.77 -7.66 11.70
CA ASP A 123 24.57 -6.66 12.77
C ASP A 123 24.76 -5.23 12.27
N GLU A 124 25.66 -5.01 11.31
CA GLU A 124 25.88 -3.73 10.64
C GLU A 124 24.61 -3.24 9.93
N THR A 125 23.99 -4.08 9.09
CA THR A 125 22.73 -3.75 8.42
C THR A 125 21.62 -3.49 9.42
N ILE A 126 21.47 -4.33 10.46
CA ILE A 126 20.44 -4.12 11.49
C ILE A 126 20.66 -2.79 12.22
N ASN A 127 21.90 -2.47 12.58
CA ASN A 127 22.25 -1.23 13.26
C ASN A 127 21.98 -0.01 12.39
N PHE A 128 22.30 -0.05 11.09
CA PHE A 128 21.99 1.04 10.17
C PHE A 128 20.50 1.42 10.18
N PHE A 129 19.60 0.44 10.09
CA PHE A 129 18.15 0.72 10.12
C PHE A 129 17.64 1.11 11.52
N LEU A 130 18.28 0.63 12.60
CA LEU A 130 17.97 1.09 13.97
C LEU A 130 18.38 2.55 14.20
N GLU A 131 19.59 2.94 13.76
CA GLU A 131 20.11 4.31 13.87
C GLU A 131 19.26 5.31 13.08
N LYS A 132 18.67 4.86 11.96
CA LYS A 132 17.69 5.63 11.19
C LYS A 132 16.32 5.75 11.87
N GLY A 133 16.12 5.11 13.02
CA GLY A 133 14.90 5.20 13.81
C GLY A 133 13.69 4.48 13.22
N VAL A 134 13.89 3.65 12.18
CA VAL A 134 12.78 3.00 11.45
C VAL A 134 12.44 1.60 11.97
N LEU A 135 13.22 1.05 12.89
CA LEU A 135 12.96 -0.26 13.51
C LEU A 135 12.62 -0.11 15.00
N ALA A 136 11.69 -0.94 15.47
CA ALA A 136 11.44 -1.16 16.89
C ALA A 136 10.96 -2.60 17.12
N GLN A 137 11.03 -3.06 18.37
CA GLN A 137 10.35 -4.27 18.83
C GLN A 137 9.25 -3.84 19.78
N ALA A 138 8.06 -4.44 19.68
CA ALA A 138 6.97 -4.15 20.60
C ALA A 138 6.16 -5.39 20.94
N ARG A 139 5.50 -5.39 22.11
CA ARG A 139 4.44 -6.36 22.41
C ARG A 139 3.14 -5.87 21.81
N ARG A 140 2.62 -6.60 20.81
CA ARG A 140 1.29 -6.35 20.24
C ARG A 140 0.25 -7.14 21.01
N ARG A 141 -0.93 -6.55 21.22
CA ARG A 141 -2.15 -7.25 21.62
C ARG A 141 -3.23 -7.02 20.57
N ASP A 142 -3.88 -8.08 20.11
CA ASP A 142 -5.01 -7.94 19.19
C ASP A 142 -6.38 -7.91 19.89
N ARG A 143 -7.45 -7.86 19.09
CA ARG A 143 -8.83 -7.70 19.57
C ARG A 143 -9.31 -8.89 20.39
N ASP A 144 -8.79 -10.09 20.12
CA ASP A 144 -9.13 -11.31 20.86
C ASP A 144 -8.26 -11.48 22.11
N GLY A 145 -7.38 -10.50 22.38
CA GLY A 145 -6.53 -10.45 23.54
C GLY A 145 -5.25 -11.26 23.41
N PHE A 146 -4.97 -11.86 22.25
CA PHE A 146 -3.72 -12.56 22.00
C PHE A 146 -2.55 -11.57 21.93
N THR A 147 -1.43 -11.96 22.54
CA THR A 147 -0.23 -11.13 22.61
C THR A 147 0.95 -11.84 21.97
N GLU A 148 1.71 -11.11 21.16
CA GLU A 148 2.94 -11.59 20.55
C GLU A 148 3.95 -10.46 20.45
N ASP A 149 5.24 -10.81 20.36
CA ASP A 149 6.29 -9.82 20.07
C ASP A 149 6.41 -9.63 18.55
N VAL A 150 6.47 -8.37 18.14
CA VAL A 150 6.51 -7.97 16.74
C VAL A 150 7.71 -7.07 16.46
N LEU A 151 8.30 -7.25 15.29
CA LEU A 151 9.17 -6.25 14.66
C LEU A 151 8.28 -5.18 14.01
N VAL A 152 8.52 -3.93 14.36
CA VAL A 152 7.85 -2.75 13.85
C VAL A 152 8.76 -2.06 12.84
N PHE A 153 8.23 -1.81 11.65
CA PHE A 153 8.84 -0.97 10.61
C PHE A 153 8.09 0.35 10.57
N LYS A 154 8.70 1.44 11.06
CA LYS A 154 8.10 2.78 11.12
C LYS A 154 8.24 3.50 9.77
N TYR A 155 7.21 4.24 9.38
CA TYR A 155 7.23 5.08 8.19
C TYR A 155 7.43 6.52 8.64
N LEU A 156 8.55 7.11 8.26
CA LEU A 156 8.87 8.50 8.58
C LEU A 156 8.56 9.38 7.37
N ASP A 157 7.96 10.53 7.63
CA ASP A 157 7.84 11.60 6.62
C ASP A 157 9.11 12.47 6.55
N LYS A 158 9.09 13.50 5.71
CA LYS A 158 10.21 14.45 5.58
C LYS A 158 10.57 15.15 6.90
N SER A 159 9.62 15.31 7.81
CA SER A 159 9.81 15.94 9.12
C SER A 159 10.30 14.97 10.21
N GLN A 160 10.58 13.71 9.84
CA GLN A 160 10.91 12.62 10.77
C GLN A 160 9.75 12.26 11.72
N THR A 161 8.51 12.58 11.34
CA THR A 161 7.31 12.19 12.08
C THR A 161 6.86 10.80 11.62
N ILE A 162 6.45 9.96 12.57
CA ILE A 162 5.90 8.63 12.26
C ILE A 162 4.49 8.82 11.69
N VAL A 163 4.32 8.46 10.41
CA VAL A 163 3.05 8.57 9.67
C VAL A 163 2.41 7.21 9.35
N GLY A 164 3.06 6.13 9.76
CA GLY A 164 2.53 4.77 9.67
C GLY A 164 3.52 3.74 10.17
N ALA A 165 3.11 2.48 10.19
CA ALA A 165 4.02 1.37 10.44
C ALA A 165 3.47 0.03 9.91
N SER A 166 4.37 -0.88 9.56
CA SER A 166 4.06 -2.31 9.35
C SER A 166 4.66 -3.17 10.46
N LEU A 167 4.04 -4.32 10.68
CA LEU A 167 4.34 -5.27 11.75
C LEU A 167 4.66 -6.62 11.14
N GLN A 168 5.76 -7.22 11.60
CA GLN A 168 6.17 -8.58 11.31
C GLN A 168 6.22 -9.36 12.63
N GLY A 169 5.45 -10.45 12.72
CA GLY A 169 5.53 -11.36 13.87
C GLY A 169 6.92 -12.01 13.95
N LEU A 170 7.41 -12.20 15.17
CA LEU A 170 8.72 -12.81 15.44
C LEU A 170 8.67 -14.32 15.63
N SER A 171 7.47 -14.88 15.88
CA SER A 171 7.22 -16.31 16.04
C SER A 171 6.15 -16.80 15.07
N PRO A 172 6.23 -18.05 14.58
CA PRO A 172 5.21 -18.62 13.72
C PRO A 172 4.01 -19.13 14.55
N TYR A 173 2.81 -18.75 14.13
CA TYR A 173 1.51 -19.26 14.57
C TYR A 173 0.69 -19.69 13.33
N PRO A 174 0.94 -20.89 12.77
CA PRO A 174 0.28 -21.35 11.53
C PRO A 174 -1.25 -21.43 11.62
N GLU A 175 -1.79 -21.71 12.81
CA GLU A 175 -3.23 -21.72 13.09
C GLU A 175 -3.87 -20.33 13.04
N ARG A 176 -3.05 -19.25 13.09
CA ARG A 176 -3.51 -17.85 13.18
C ARG A 176 -3.23 -17.05 11.91
N TYR A 177 -2.13 -17.36 11.23
CA TYR A 177 -1.62 -16.56 10.11
C TYR A 177 -1.39 -17.40 8.87
N GLU A 178 -1.82 -16.88 7.73
CA GLU A 178 -1.67 -17.56 6.43
C GLU A 178 -0.19 -17.69 6.01
N GLY A 179 0.05 -18.57 5.02
CA GLY A 179 1.36 -18.75 4.41
C GLY A 179 2.38 -19.36 5.38
N LYS A 180 3.43 -18.60 5.72
CA LYS A 180 4.52 -19.07 6.60
C LYS A 180 4.18 -19.00 8.10
N GLY A 181 2.93 -18.67 8.45
CA GLY A 181 2.50 -18.62 9.84
C GLY A 181 2.92 -17.36 10.60
N TYR A 182 3.35 -16.29 9.95
CA TYR A 182 3.76 -15.07 10.67
C TYR A 182 2.75 -13.93 10.48
N LEU A 183 2.56 -13.12 11.51
CA LEU A 183 1.83 -11.87 11.38
C LEU A 183 2.51 -10.98 10.32
N LYS A 184 1.71 -10.49 9.38
CA LYS A 184 2.05 -9.40 8.48
C LYS A 184 0.89 -8.41 8.48
N GLN A 185 1.12 -7.20 8.99
CA GLN A 185 0.04 -6.25 9.18
C GLN A 185 0.52 -4.81 9.06
N ILE A 186 -0.21 -3.97 8.33
CA ILE A 186 -0.05 -2.51 8.40
C ILE A 186 -0.90 -1.98 9.55
N MET A 187 -0.34 -1.10 10.39
CA MET A 187 -1.08 -0.49 11.50
C MET A 187 -2.22 0.38 10.97
N TYR A 188 -3.37 0.33 11.67
CA TYR A 188 -4.54 1.14 11.34
C TYR A 188 -4.18 2.63 11.28
N GLN A 189 -4.81 3.37 10.36
CA GLN A 189 -4.55 4.78 10.07
C GLN A 189 -3.14 5.13 9.55
N SER A 190 -2.30 4.15 9.19
CA SER A 190 -1.07 4.46 8.44
C SER A 190 -1.41 5.19 7.14
N GLU A 191 -0.63 6.21 6.77
CA GLU A 191 -0.81 6.91 5.51
C GLU A 191 -0.74 5.93 4.31
N GLY A 192 -1.76 5.95 3.46
CA GLY A 192 -1.94 4.92 2.43
C GLY A 192 -0.92 4.92 1.28
N ILE A 193 -0.08 5.96 1.21
CA ILE A 193 1.03 6.11 0.26
C ILE A 193 2.38 6.26 0.95
N ALA A 194 2.47 5.90 2.23
CA ALA A 194 3.72 5.82 2.97
C ALA A 194 4.18 4.35 3.09
N GLY A 195 5.49 4.17 3.20
CA GLY A 195 6.12 2.89 3.53
C GLY A 195 7.42 3.14 4.27
N LEU A 196 8.09 2.06 4.72
CA LEU A 196 9.42 2.21 5.31
C LEU A 196 10.35 2.84 4.27
N ASN A 197 11.02 3.92 4.65
CA ASN A 197 11.97 4.59 3.78
C ASN A 197 13.18 5.09 4.56
N VAL A 198 14.35 5.06 3.92
CA VAL A 198 15.62 5.51 4.49
C VAL A 198 16.44 6.19 3.41
N SER A 199 16.90 7.41 3.69
CA SER A 199 17.80 8.16 2.80
C SER A 199 19.27 7.93 3.17
N ILE A 200 20.10 7.74 2.14
CA ILE A 200 21.57 7.69 2.17
C ILE A 200 22.07 8.87 1.34
N GLY A 201 22.87 9.75 1.94
CA GLY A 201 23.32 10.99 1.30
C GLY A 201 22.15 11.91 0.94
N SER A 202 22.23 12.51 -0.24
CA SER A 202 21.20 13.39 -0.82
C SER A 202 20.48 12.64 -1.96
N PRO A 203 19.29 12.07 -1.72
CA PRO A 203 18.66 11.13 -2.66
C PRO A 203 18.43 11.69 -4.07
N LYS A 204 19.12 11.13 -5.06
CA LYS A 204 18.93 11.39 -6.49
C LYS A 204 18.05 10.35 -7.16
N ARG A 205 17.95 9.16 -6.55
CA ARG A 205 17.19 8.02 -7.07
C ARG A 205 16.61 7.17 -5.94
N LEU A 206 15.64 6.35 -6.31
CA LEU A 206 15.00 5.37 -5.45
C LEU A 206 15.55 3.97 -5.68
N ILE A 207 15.70 3.22 -4.59
CA ILE A 207 15.71 1.76 -4.59
C ILE A 207 14.41 1.32 -3.94
N VAL A 208 13.57 0.61 -4.68
CA VAL A 208 12.25 0.18 -4.21
C VAL A 208 12.21 -1.34 -4.11
N ALA A 209 11.89 -1.85 -2.94
CA ALA A 209 11.62 -3.27 -2.72
C ALA A 209 10.17 -3.49 -2.28
N GLU A 210 9.68 -4.72 -2.41
CA GLU A 210 8.29 -5.07 -2.14
C GLU A 210 7.91 -4.89 -0.65
N ALA A 211 8.78 -5.33 0.24
CA ALA A 211 8.58 -5.28 1.68
C ALA A 211 9.85 -4.81 2.43
N PRO A 212 9.72 -4.38 3.70
CA PRO A 212 10.86 -3.88 4.48
C PRO A 212 12.04 -4.85 4.58
N ILE A 213 11.80 -6.15 4.80
CA ILE A 213 12.90 -7.12 4.90
C ILE A 213 13.58 -7.34 3.56
N ASP A 214 12.85 -7.28 2.45
CA ASP A 214 13.44 -7.40 1.12
C ASP A 214 14.30 -6.17 0.81
N LEU A 215 13.89 -4.98 1.26
CA LEU A 215 14.69 -3.75 1.19
C LEU A 215 15.97 -3.86 2.01
N MET A 216 15.89 -4.36 3.25
CA MET A 216 17.06 -4.59 4.10
C MET A 216 18.00 -5.63 3.49
N SER A 217 17.44 -6.68 2.85
CA SER A 217 18.23 -7.71 2.15
C SER A 217 18.94 -7.15 0.92
N TYR A 218 18.28 -6.25 0.18
CA TYR A 218 18.93 -5.53 -0.92
C TYR A 218 20.07 -4.65 -0.39
N TYR A 219 19.82 -3.91 0.70
CA TYR A 219 20.86 -3.11 1.34
C TYR A 219 22.06 -3.97 1.76
N GLU A 220 21.85 -5.11 2.44
CA GLU A 220 22.94 -6.02 2.85
C GLU A 220 23.86 -6.40 1.67
N LEU A 221 23.27 -6.67 0.50
CA LEU A 221 24.01 -7.12 -0.69
C LEU A 221 24.72 -5.98 -1.44
N HIS A 222 24.30 -4.72 -1.24
CA HIS A 222 24.69 -3.61 -2.10
C HIS A 222 25.20 -2.37 -1.34
N LYS A 223 25.23 -2.39 0.00
CA LYS A 223 25.53 -1.24 0.87
C LYS A 223 26.79 -0.46 0.47
N ASP A 224 27.83 -1.12 0.00
CA ASP A 224 29.09 -0.49 -0.44
C ASP A 224 28.97 0.33 -1.74
N GLN A 225 27.87 0.18 -2.48
CA GLN A 225 27.61 0.83 -3.77
C GLN A 225 26.47 1.85 -3.69
N LEU A 226 25.86 2.03 -2.52
CA LEU A 226 24.73 2.91 -2.32
C LEU A 226 25.19 4.32 -1.94
N GLU A 227 24.99 5.25 -2.85
CA GLU A 227 25.25 6.68 -2.66
C GLU A 227 24.08 7.48 -3.22
N ASP A 228 23.67 8.52 -2.48
CA ASP A 228 22.60 9.44 -2.89
C ASP A 228 21.32 8.70 -3.32
N VAL A 229 20.87 7.77 -2.48
CA VAL A 229 19.66 6.97 -2.73
C VAL A 229 18.66 7.10 -1.60
N ARG A 230 17.38 6.94 -1.95
CA ARG A 230 16.33 6.63 -0.99
C ARG A 230 15.90 5.18 -1.15
N LEU A 231 16.08 4.40 -0.10
CA LEU A 231 15.57 3.06 0.05
C LEU A 231 14.09 3.14 0.41
N VAL A 232 13.22 2.39 -0.26
CA VAL A 232 11.75 2.42 -0.07
C VAL A 232 11.18 1.00 -0.09
N ALA A 233 10.36 0.68 0.90
CA ALA A 233 9.50 -0.51 0.88
C ALA A 233 8.08 -0.11 0.48
N MET A 234 7.50 -0.80 -0.50
CA MET A 234 6.18 -0.47 -1.06
C MET A 234 5.00 -1.26 -0.46
N GLU A 235 5.20 -1.93 0.68
CA GLU A 235 4.14 -2.60 1.45
C GLU A 235 3.18 -3.45 0.59
N GLY A 236 3.79 -4.23 -0.32
CA GLY A 236 3.13 -5.04 -1.34
C GLY A 236 2.74 -4.23 -2.58
N LEU A 237 3.58 -4.26 -3.62
CA LEU A 237 3.36 -3.76 -5.00
C LEU A 237 2.47 -2.48 -5.16
N LYS A 238 2.53 -1.53 -4.21
CA LYS A 238 1.73 -0.29 -4.25
C LYS A 238 2.47 0.81 -5.00
N GLU A 239 2.06 1.04 -6.25
CA GLU A 239 2.60 2.10 -7.11
C GLU A 239 2.51 3.50 -6.48
N GLY A 240 1.46 3.78 -5.70
CA GLY A 240 1.28 5.09 -5.07
C GLY A 240 2.41 5.48 -4.11
N ILE A 241 3.05 4.49 -3.47
CA ILE A 241 4.21 4.71 -2.60
C ILE A 241 5.44 5.10 -3.44
N VAL A 242 5.65 4.41 -4.56
CA VAL A 242 6.72 4.74 -5.52
C VAL A 242 6.51 6.14 -6.08
N SER A 243 5.28 6.49 -6.46
CA SER A 243 4.93 7.83 -6.94
C SER A 243 5.21 8.92 -5.93
N ARG A 244 4.85 8.72 -4.66
CA ARG A 244 5.15 9.68 -3.59
C ARG A 244 6.64 9.92 -3.49
N TYR A 245 7.42 8.88 -3.26
CA TYR A 245 8.85 9.06 -3.00
C TYR A 245 9.63 9.53 -4.23
N ALA A 246 9.15 9.24 -5.45
CA ALA A 246 9.76 9.77 -6.67
C ALA A 246 9.50 11.29 -6.78
N MET A 247 8.27 11.71 -6.49
CA MET A 247 7.93 13.13 -6.42
C MET A 247 8.77 13.85 -5.37
N GLU A 248 8.89 13.28 -4.16
CA GLU A 248 9.67 13.87 -3.07
C GLU A 248 11.17 13.97 -3.42
N ALA A 249 11.77 12.93 -3.99
CA ALA A 249 13.17 12.96 -4.42
C ALA A 249 13.42 14.02 -5.49
N LEU A 250 12.49 14.22 -6.43
CA LEU A 250 12.59 15.26 -7.45
C LEU A 250 12.41 16.68 -6.87
N GLN A 251 11.58 16.84 -5.83
CA GLN A 251 11.47 18.09 -5.09
C GLN A 251 12.76 18.42 -4.34
N GLU A 252 13.35 17.43 -3.68
CA GLU A 252 14.63 17.58 -2.96
C GLU A 252 15.79 17.93 -3.88
N GLN A 253 15.75 17.45 -5.12
CA GLN A 253 16.69 17.83 -6.18
C GLN A 253 16.42 19.22 -6.78
N GLY A 254 15.32 19.88 -6.41
CA GLY A 254 14.88 21.16 -6.99
C GLY A 254 14.31 21.05 -8.41
N VAL A 255 14.05 19.83 -8.90
CA VAL A 255 13.43 19.60 -10.23
C VAL A 255 11.94 19.95 -10.20
N LEU A 256 11.28 19.73 -9.06
CA LEU A 256 9.88 20.07 -8.84
C LEU A 256 9.75 21.09 -7.73
N VAL A 257 8.79 22.01 -7.88
CA VAL A 257 8.40 22.91 -6.80
C VAL A 257 7.61 22.13 -5.75
N GLU A 258 7.90 22.38 -4.47
CA GLU A 258 7.16 21.82 -3.36
C GLU A 258 5.77 22.49 -3.24
N ASP A 259 4.72 21.67 -3.19
CA ASP A 259 3.31 22.11 -3.26
C ASP A 259 2.53 21.59 -2.03
N GLY A 260 3.13 21.76 -0.84
CA GLY A 260 2.55 21.53 0.50
C GLY A 260 1.43 20.49 0.57
N ARG A 261 1.75 19.20 0.42
CA ARG A 261 0.77 18.12 0.41
C ARG A 261 0.28 17.80 1.82
N ASP A 262 -1.03 17.71 1.98
CA ASP A 262 -1.68 17.26 3.21
C ASP A 262 -2.25 15.85 3.02
N TYR A 263 -1.50 14.84 3.47
CA TYR A 263 -1.87 13.43 3.27
C TYR A 263 -3.03 12.96 4.15
N THR A 264 -3.59 13.82 5.00
CA THR A 264 -4.89 13.58 5.63
C THR A 264 -6.05 13.74 4.64
N LYS A 265 -5.84 14.45 3.52
CA LYS A 265 -6.85 14.72 2.50
C LYS A 265 -6.79 13.71 1.36
N ALA A 266 -7.93 13.10 1.04
CA ALA A 266 -8.07 12.13 -0.05
C ALA A 266 -7.60 12.68 -1.40
N ARG A 267 -7.85 13.97 -1.67
CA ARG A 267 -7.41 14.66 -2.88
C ARG A 267 -5.90 14.62 -3.06
N ASP A 268 -5.15 14.95 -2.01
CA ASP A 268 -3.68 15.05 -2.07
C ASP A 268 -3.03 13.67 -2.09
N LEU A 269 -3.61 12.69 -1.39
CA LEU A 269 -3.26 11.27 -1.52
C LEU A 269 -3.41 10.79 -2.98
N THR A 270 -4.56 11.08 -3.61
CA THR A 270 -4.86 10.66 -4.98
C THR A 270 -3.96 11.38 -5.99
N LYS A 271 -3.77 12.69 -5.83
CA LYS A 271 -2.89 13.48 -6.70
C LYS A 271 -1.45 12.97 -6.64
N THR A 272 -0.98 12.62 -5.45
CA THR A 272 0.39 12.13 -5.22
C THR A 272 0.56 10.69 -5.69
N SER A 273 -0.40 9.79 -5.45
CA SER A 273 -0.32 8.40 -5.90
C SER A 273 -0.27 8.27 -7.42
N GLN A 274 -0.93 9.21 -8.13
CA GLN A 274 -0.97 9.29 -9.59
C GLN A 274 0.17 10.12 -10.20
N PHE A 275 1.10 10.65 -9.39
CA PHE A 275 2.13 11.59 -9.87
C PHE A 275 2.93 11.01 -11.05
N LEU A 276 3.51 9.81 -10.91
CA LEU A 276 4.35 9.23 -11.96
C LEU A 276 3.59 9.04 -13.27
N ALA A 277 2.37 8.49 -13.19
CA ALA A 277 1.52 8.29 -14.37
C ALA A 277 1.18 9.63 -15.05
N LYS A 278 0.76 10.64 -14.28
CA LYS A 278 0.40 11.97 -14.84
C LYS A 278 1.61 12.71 -15.39
N ALA A 279 2.75 12.64 -14.72
CA ALA A 279 3.98 13.29 -15.17
C ALA A 279 4.54 12.61 -16.43
N ALA A 280 4.44 11.28 -16.55
CA ALA A 280 4.83 10.57 -17.76
C ALA A 280 3.93 10.91 -18.97
N GLN A 281 2.63 11.11 -18.74
CA GLN A 281 1.67 11.41 -19.82
C GLN A 281 1.66 12.88 -20.24
N ASN A 282 1.83 13.81 -19.28
CA ASN A 282 1.49 15.22 -19.49
C ASN A 282 2.69 16.17 -19.33
N SER A 283 3.92 15.68 -19.21
CA SER A 283 5.09 16.54 -19.02
C SER A 283 6.33 16.02 -19.72
N THR A 284 7.31 16.91 -19.90
CA THR A 284 8.63 16.58 -20.45
C THR A 284 9.62 16.06 -19.39
N LEU A 285 9.17 15.84 -18.15
CA LEU A 285 10.03 15.45 -17.02
C LEU A 285 10.84 14.17 -17.27
N PHE A 286 10.22 13.22 -17.97
CA PHE A 286 10.78 11.91 -18.31
C PHE A 286 11.30 11.84 -19.76
N HIS A 287 11.36 12.99 -20.45
CA HIS A 287 11.89 13.09 -21.81
C HIS A 287 13.42 13.16 -21.81
N ASP A 288 14.03 12.85 -22.96
CA ASP A 288 15.47 12.98 -23.21
C ASP A 288 16.37 12.24 -22.20
N HIS A 289 15.89 11.14 -21.63
CA HIS A 289 16.63 10.34 -20.64
C HIS A 289 17.02 11.08 -19.35
N LYS A 290 16.39 12.23 -19.04
CA LYS A 290 16.75 13.07 -17.88
C LYS A 290 16.56 12.38 -16.54
N GLN A 291 15.61 11.45 -16.44
CA GLN A 291 15.24 10.75 -15.21
C GLN A 291 15.35 9.23 -15.37
N ASP A 292 16.29 8.79 -16.22
CA ASP A 292 16.45 7.38 -16.60
C ASP A 292 17.04 6.48 -15.50
N ASN A 293 17.44 7.05 -14.37
CA ASN A 293 17.92 6.29 -13.22
C ASN A 293 17.14 6.62 -11.95
N LEU A 294 16.01 7.30 -12.08
CA LEU A 294 15.23 7.77 -10.93
C LEU A 294 14.74 6.61 -10.06
N ILE A 295 14.42 5.45 -10.65
CA ILE A 295 13.83 4.33 -9.91
C ILE A 295 14.58 3.04 -10.24
N THR A 296 15.00 2.31 -9.21
CA THR A 296 15.45 0.92 -9.32
C THR A 296 14.46 0.03 -8.57
N LEU A 297 13.82 -0.91 -9.26
CA LEU A 297 12.88 -1.87 -8.67
C LEU A 297 13.61 -3.17 -8.35
N ALA A 298 13.67 -3.51 -7.07
CA ALA A 298 14.15 -4.78 -6.54
C ALA A 298 12.97 -5.65 -6.09
N VAL A 299 12.28 -6.26 -7.06
CA VAL A 299 11.12 -7.12 -6.83
C VAL A 299 11.45 -8.60 -6.99
N ASP A 300 10.62 -9.45 -6.39
CA ASP A 300 10.76 -10.90 -6.51
C ASP A 300 10.69 -11.35 -7.97
N ASN A 301 11.50 -12.34 -8.34
CA ASN A 301 11.46 -12.94 -9.66
C ASN A 301 10.34 -14.00 -9.77
N ASP A 302 9.11 -13.58 -9.57
CA ASP A 302 7.92 -14.40 -9.75
C ASP A 302 6.90 -13.72 -10.67
N LYS A 303 5.73 -14.34 -10.82
CA LYS A 303 4.67 -13.81 -11.69
C LYS A 303 4.16 -12.47 -11.18
N ALA A 304 3.93 -12.29 -9.88
CA ALA A 304 3.42 -11.05 -9.33
C ALA A 304 4.41 -9.89 -9.53
N GLY A 305 5.70 -10.12 -9.26
CA GLY A 305 6.75 -9.14 -9.53
C GLY A 305 6.89 -8.80 -11.01
N THR A 306 6.74 -9.79 -11.90
CA THR A 306 6.79 -9.57 -13.36
C THR A 306 5.56 -8.81 -13.85
N ASP A 307 4.35 -9.20 -13.44
CA ASP A 307 3.08 -8.53 -13.80
C ASP A 307 3.07 -7.06 -13.32
N PHE A 308 3.65 -6.77 -12.14
CA PHE A 308 3.80 -5.40 -11.65
C PHE A 308 4.76 -4.56 -12.50
N ILE A 309 5.91 -5.13 -12.86
CA ILE A 309 6.85 -4.49 -13.78
C ILE A 309 6.16 -4.21 -15.12
N GLU A 310 5.39 -5.16 -15.64
CA GLU A 310 4.65 -5.02 -16.89
C GLU A 310 3.58 -3.93 -16.78
N THR A 311 2.81 -3.89 -15.71
CA THR A 311 1.81 -2.83 -15.46
C THR A 311 2.43 -1.43 -15.49
N LEU A 312 3.61 -1.25 -14.86
CA LEU A 312 4.35 0.03 -14.89
C LEU A 312 4.91 0.37 -16.29
N ARG A 313 5.12 -0.64 -17.13
CA ARG A 313 5.52 -0.47 -18.54
C ARG A 313 4.32 -0.24 -19.46
N GLU A 314 3.18 -0.88 -19.23
CA GLU A 314 1.99 -0.86 -20.09
C GLU A 314 1.20 0.44 -19.98
N LYS A 315 1.17 1.08 -18.80
CA LYS A 315 0.63 2.43 -18.61
C LYS A 315 1.31 3.51 -19.47
N ARG A 316 2.32 3.13 -20.26
CA ARG A 316 3.02 3.95 -21.27
C ARG A 316 2.42 3.89 -22.68
N PHE A 317 1.63 2.87 -23.02
CA PHE A 317 1.18 2.64 -24.40
C PHE A 317 -0.24 3.15 -24.72
N GLN A 318 -0.99 3.64 -23.73
CA GLN A 318 -2.35 4.15 -23.93
C GLN A 318 -2.46 5.66 -24.21
N SER A 319 -1.36 6.42 -24.18
CA SER A 319 -1.37 7.85 -24.46
C SER A 319 -0.45 8.18 -25.63
N SER A 320 -1.06 8.38 -26.80
CA SER A 320 -0.56 8.96 -28.05
C SER A 320 0.64 8.28 -28.74
N MET A 321 0.35 7.54 -29.81
CA MET A 321 1.20 7.53 -31.01
C MET A 321 0.38 8.07 -32.19
N PRO A 322 0.73 9.24 -32.76
CA PRO A 322 0.57 9.44 -34.19
C PRO A 322 1.53 8.50 -34.91
N ASP A 323 1.03 7.75 -35.89
CA ASP A 323 1.84 6.94 -36.80
C ASP A 323 2.94 7.81 -37.42
N LEU A 324 4.19 7.60 -37.00
CA LEU A 324 5.41 7.73 -37.79
C LEU A 324 6.60 7.36 -36.90
N LEU A 325 7.49 6.53 -37.44
CA LEU A 325 8.75 6.03 -36.88
C LEU A 325 8.63 4.81 -35.96
N LYS A 326 8.33 3.67 -36.58
CA LYS A 326 8.93 2.39 -36.20
C LYS A 326 10.43 2.47 -36.46
N GLU A 327 11.24 2.75 -35.44
CA GLU A 327 12.64 2.29 -35.41
C GLU A 327 13.28 2.45 -34.01
N ARG A 328 13.94 1.37 -33.59
CA ARG A 328 14.89 1.21 -32.47
C ARG A 328 14.33 1.02 -31.06
N GLU A 329 14.37 -0.23 -30.64
CA GLU A 329 14.29 -0.72 -29.27
C GLU A 329 15.28 0.00 -28.34
N THR A 330 14.79 0.95 -27.53
CA THR A 330 15.31 1.28 -26.18
C THR A 330 14.22 2.06 -25.43
N GLY A 331 13.16 1.35 -25.01
CA GLY A 331 12.04 1.95 -24.27
C GLY A 331 12.39 2.31 -22.81
N LYS A 332 13.11 3.41 -22.59
CA LYS A 332 13.39 4.01 -21.27
C LYS A 332 12.93 5.47 -21.27
N TRP A 333 11.88 5.78 -20.50
CA TRP A 333 11.38 7.15 -20.31
C TRP A 333 11.21 7.43 -18.81
N ILE A 334 10.52 6.54 -18.06
CA ILE A 334 10.79 6.40 -16.61
C ILE A 334 11.89 5.37 -16.53
N GLY A 335 13.13 5.76 -16.28
CA GLY A 335 14.19 4.76 -16.26
C GLY A 335 14.16 3.97 -14.97
N ILE A 336 13.49 2.84 -15.13
CA ILE A 336 13.27 1.80 -14.15
C ILE A 336 14.33 0.74 -14.42
N ASN A 337 15.36 0.70 -13.57
CA ASN A 337 16.31 -0.41 -13.57
C ASN A 337 15.68 -1.56 -12.78
N ILE A 338 15.66 -2.77 -13.35
CA ILE A 338 15.04 -3.93 -12.73
C ILE A 338 16.12 -4.83 -12.17
N TYR A 339 16.04 -5.10 -10.88
CA TYR A 339 16.82 -6.11 -10.21
C TYR A 339 15.90 -7.25 -9.77
N LYS A 340 15.99 -8.39 -10.46
CA LYS A 340 15.23 -9.59 -10.12
C LYS A 340 15.99 -10.37 -9.06
N CYS A 341 15.48 -10.38 -7.83
CA CYS A 341 16.12 -11.10 -6.74
C CYS A 341 15.97 -12.61 -6.96
N LYS A 342 17.08 -13.34 -7.12
CA LYS A 342 17.06 -14.82 -7.04
C LYS A 342 17.00 -15.17 -5.55
N LYS A 343 15.89 -15.75 -5.09
CA LYS A 343 15.85 -16.42 -3.78
C LYS A 343 16.96 -17.48 -3.74
N LYS A 344 18.12 -17.17 -3.15
CA LYS A 344 19.08 -18.20 -2.76
C LYS A 344 18.32 -19.08 -1.76
N ARG A 345 18.08 -20.34 -2.12
CA ARG A 345 17.67 -21.38 -1.17
C ARG A 345 18.75 -21.44 -0.09
N ILE A 346 18.55 -20.76 1.03
CA ILE A 346 19.25 -21.08 2.26
C ILE A 346 18.63 -22.39 2.71
N LYS A 347 19.42 -23.47 2.60
CA LYS A 347 19.01 -24.80 3.06
C LYS A 347 18.84 -24.72 4.57
N ASN A 348 17.64 -25.03 5.07
CA ASN A 348 17.47 -25.40 6.47
C ASN A 348 18.30 -26.68 6.68
N THR A 349 19.29 -26.60 7.56
CA THR A 349 19.96 -27.78 8.14
C THR A 349 19.52 -27.87 9.58
#